data_AF-A0A0A9C6P5-F1
#
_entry.id   AF-A0A0A9C6P5-F1
#
_cell.length_a   1.000
_cell.length_b   1.000
_cell.length_c   1.000
_cell.angle_alpha   90.00
_cell.angle_beta   90.00
_cell.angle_gamma   90.00
#
_symmetry.space_group_name_H-M   'P 1'
#
loop_
_entity.id
_entity.type
_entity.pdbx_description
1 polymer ?
#
loop_
_entity_poly.entity_id
_entity_poly.type
_entity_poly.pdbx_seq_one_letter_code
_entity_poly.pdbx_strand_id
1 'polypeptide(L)' 'MKNDEEVARNMKMLLYMYEMMSGLKINFAKSEVIVISGDEEITSKYAEFFNCQIGSIPIKYLGFQ' A
#
# COMPACT_ATOMS: atom_id res chain seq x y z
N MET A 1 -1.31 16.06 2.49
CA MET A 1 -0.95 15.79 1.07
C MET A 1 0.55 15.67 0.82
N LYS A 2 1.37 16.74 0.88
CA LYS A 2 2.82 16.62 0.58
C LYS A 2 3.56 15.64 1.51
N ASN A 3 3.24 15.68 2.80
CA ASN A 3 3.86 14.79 3.79
C ASN A 3 3.46 13.32 3.57
N ASP A 4 2.23 13.06 3.15
CA ASP A 4 1.72 11.70 2.93
C ASP A 4 2.36 11.04 1.70
N GLU A 5 2.59 11.81 0.64
CA GLU A 5 3.33 11.36 -0.55
C GLU A 5 4.80 11.06 -0.24
N GLU A 6 5.44 11.86 0.61
CA GLU A 6 6.80 11.62 1.08
C GLU A 6 6.88 10.32 1.89
N VAL A 7 5.94 10.11 2.82
CA VAL A 7 5.84 8.88 3.60
C VAL A 7 5.66 7.66 2.70
N ALA A 8 4.76 7.72 1.72
CA ALA A 8 4.55 6.62 0.77
C ALA A 8 5.79 6.34 -0.08
N ARG A 9 6.50 7.38 -0.52
CA ARG A 9 7.78 7.23 -1.24
C ARG A 9 8.83 6.56 -0.37
N ASN A 10 8.96 6.98 0.89
CA ASN A 10 9.90 6.38 1.84
C ASN A 10 9.57 4.90 2.09
N MET A 11 8.28 4.55 2.18
CA MET A 11 7.84 3.17 2.30
C MET A 11 8.21 2.35 1.05
N LYS A 12 7.98 2.88 -0.17
CA LYS A 12 8.38 2.19 -1.41
C LYS A 12 9.90 1.97 -1.46
N MET A 13 10.68 2.95 -1.02
CA MET A 13 12.14 2.83 -0.93
C MET A 13 12.54 1.74 0.07
N LEU A 14 11.89 1.68 1.23
CA LEU A 14 12.15 0.65 2.25
C LEU A 14 11.86 -0.76 1.73
N LEU A 15 10.78 -0.94 0.95
CA LEU A 15 10.45 -2.21 0.30
C LEU A 15 11.55 -2.64 -0.69
N TYR A 16 12.08 -1.72 -1.49
CA TYR A 16 13.22 -2.02 -2.37
C TYR A 16 14.50 -2.35 -1.60
N MET A 17 14.78 -1.63 -0.51
CA MET A 17 15.91 -1.97 0.36
C MET A 17 15.75 -3.36 0.97
N TYR A 18 14.53 -3.74 1.37
CA TYR A 18 14.24 -5.09 1.84
C TYR A 18 14.51 -6.13 0.75
N GLU A 19 14.09 -5.90 -0.49
CA GLU A 19 14.42 -6.82 -1.60
C GLU A 19 15.94 -7.02 -1.74
N MET A 20 16.71 -5.93 -1.66
CA MET A 20 18.16 -5.97 -1.75
C MET A 20 18.82 -6.71 -0.57
N MET A 21 18.37 -6.47 0.66
CA MET A 21 18.97 -7.07 1.85
C MET A 21 18.57 -8.53 2.06
N SER A 22 17.31 -8.87 1.75
CA SER A 22 16.80 -10.24 1.93
C SER A 22 17.13 -11.16 0.75
N GLY A 23 17.44 -10.59 -0.42
CA GLY A 23 17.57 -11.34 -1.68
C GLY A 23 16.23 -11.88 -2.21
N LEU A 24 15.11 -11.50 -1.60
CA LEU A 24 13.76 -11.88 -2.01
C LEU A 24 13.15 -10.82 -2.91
N LYS A 25 12.39 -11.24 -3.91
CA LYS A 25 11.63 -10.32 -4.77
C LYS A 25 10.22 -10.12 -4.23
N ILE A 26 9.84 -8.88 -3.98
CA ILE A 26 8.47 -8.50 -3.65
C ILE A 26 7.62 -8.60 -4.92
N ASN A 27 6.50 -9.31 -4.82
CA ASN A 27 5.55 -9.41 -5.91
C ASN A 27 4.41 -8.40 -5.70
N PHE A 28 4.62 -7.17 -6.16
CA PHE A 28 3.62 -6.10 -6.07
C PHE A 28 2.28 -6.45 -6.74
N ALA A 29 2.29 -7.28 -7.79
CA ALA A 29 1.06 -7.74 -8.45
C ALA A 29 0.20 -8.68 -7.59
N LYS A 30 0.79 -9.32 -6.57
CA LYS A 30 0.08 -10.09 -5.53
C LYS A 30 -0.11 -9.32 -4.23
N SER A 31 0.44 -8.11 -4.13
CA SER A 31 0.24 -7.24 -2.98
C SER A 31 -1.02 -6.41 -3.16
N GLU A 32 -1.58 -5.99 -2.05
CA GLU A 32 -2.75 -5.12 -2.00
C GLU A 32 -2.45 -3.89 -1.14
N VAL A 33 -2.96 -2.73 -1.52
CA VAL A 33 -3.00 -1.54 -0.68
C VAL A 33 -4.41 -1.36 -0.14
N ILE A 34 -4.51 -1.06 1.16
CA ILE A 34 -5.78 -0.81 1.82
C ILE A 34 -5.68 0.53 2.54
N VAL A 35 -6.61 1.43 2.24
CA VAL A 35 -6.69 2.75 2.87
C VAL A 35 -7.92 2.77 3.77
N ILE A 36 -7.71 2.95 5.09
CA ILE A 36 -8.77 2.79 6.10
C ILE A 36 -9.75 3.98 6.11
N SER A 37 -9.32 5.16 5.66
CA SER A 37 -10.11 6.39 5.67
C SER A 37 -9.86 7.28 4.44
N GLY A 38 -9.48 6.66 3.33
CA GLY A 38 -9.25 7.34 2.05
C GLY A 38 -10.49 7.27 1.17
N ASP A 39 -10.68 8.28 0.34
CA ASP A 39 -11.62 8.18 -0.78
C ASP A 39 -11.06 7.27 -1.89
N GLU A 40 -11.90 6.97 -2.89
CA GLU A 40 -11.52 6.10 -4.02
C GLU A 40 -10.35 6.70 -4.81
N GLU A 41 -10.26 8.02 -4.91
CA GLU A 41 -9.20 8.72 -5.64
C GLU A 41 -7.84 8.53 -4.95
N ILE A 42 -7.75 8.76 -3.65
CA ILE A 42 -6.54 8.54 -2.85
C ILE A 42 -6.15 7.05 -2.89
N THR A 43 -7.14 6.16 -2.78
CA THR A 43 -6.90 4.71 -2.79
C THR A 43 -6.34 4.25 -4.14
N SER A 44 -6.94 4.70 -5.25
CA SER A 44 -6.45 4.42 -6.60
C SER A 44 -5.05 4.99 -6.84
N LYS A 45 -4.79 6.21 -6.38
CA LYS A 45 -3.48 6.85 -6.48
C LYS A 45 -2.39 6.05 -5.77
N TYR A 46 -2.66 5.53 -4.56
CA TYR A 46 -1.67 4.71 -3.86
C TYR A 46 -1.51 3.32 -4.50
N ALA A 47 -2.58 2.72 -5.00
CA ALA A 47 -2.51 1.44 -5.72
C ALA A 47 -1.62 1.55 -6.97
N GLU A 48 -1.81 2.61 -7.75
CA GLU A 48 -0.95 2.91 -8.90
C GLU A 48 0.49 3.22 -8.48
N PHE A 49 0.67 4.02 -7.43
CA PHE A 49 1.99 4.40 -6.93
C PHE A 49 2.82 3.18 -6.50
N PHE A 50 2.22 2.21 -5.81
CA PHE A 50 2.86 0.96 -5.40
C PHE A 50 2.79 -0.14 -6.47
N ASN A 51 2.06 0.08 -7.56
CA ASN A 51 1.78 -0.90 -8.60
C ASN A 51 1.20 -2.21 -8.04
N CYS A 52 0.24 -2.06 -7.13
CA CYS A 52 -0.43 -3.15 -6.42
C CYS A 52 -1.96 -3.03 -6.54
N GLN A 53 -2.68 -4.06 -6.12
CA GLN A 53 -4.14 -4.08 -6.22
C GLN A 53 -4.77 -3.27 -5.09
N ILE A 54 -5.99 -2.77 -5.27
CA ILE A 54 -6.77 -2.21 -4.17
C ILE A 54 -7.34 -3.37 -3.36
N GLY A 55 -6.95 -3.49 -2.10
CA GLY A 55 -7.49 -4.48 -1.18
C GLY A 55 -8.70 -3.98 -0.41
N SER A 56 -9.35 -4.89 0.29
CA SER A 56 -10.42 -4.56 1.24
C SER A 56 -10.23 -5.34 2.52
N ILE A 57 -10.37 -4.68 3.68
CA ILE A 57 -10.38 -5.41 4.95
C ILE A 57 -11.75 -6.09 5.05
N PRO A 58 -11.82 -7.41 5.33
CA PRO A 58 -13.09 -8.05 5.65
C PRO A 58 -13.54 -7.61 7.05
N ILE A 59 -14.18 -6.44 7.15
CA ILE A 59 -14.61 -5.82 8.43
C ILE A 59 -15.72 -6.62 9.13
N LYS A 60 -16.25 -7.69 8.51
CA LYS A 60 -17.32 -8.54 9.04
C LYS A 60 -17.07 -9.10 10.45
N TYR A 61 -15.83 -9.14 10.93
CA TYR A 61 -15.48 -9.71 12.24
C TYR A 61 -15.00 -8.70 13.30
N LEU A 62 -14.94 -7.39 12.99
CA LEU A 62 -14.40 -6.38 13.91
C LEU A 62 -15.45 -5.39 14.46
N GLY A 63 -16.73 -5.56 14.12
CA GLY A 63 -17.83 -4.77 14.71
C GLY A 63 -17.78 -3.26 14.42
N PHE A 64 -16.94 -2.82 13.48
CA PHE A 64 -16.98 -1.44 12.99
C PHE A 64 -18.24 -1.29 12.13
N GLN A 65 -19.21 -0.55 12.66
CA GLN A 65 -20.40 -0.06 11.98
C GLN A 65 -20.37 1.47 11.98
#